data_AF-A0A5B0A2A9-F1
#
_entry.id   AF-A0A5B0A2A9-F1
#
_cell.length_a   1.000
_cell.length_b   1.000
_cell.length_c   1.000
_cell.angle_alpha   90.00
_cell.angle_beta   90.00
_cell.angle_gamma   90.00
#
_symmetry.space_group_name_H-M   'P 1'
#
loop_
_entity.id
_entity.type
_entity.pdbx_description
1 polymer ?
#
loop_
_entity_poly.entity_id
_entity_poly.type
_entity_poly.pdbx_seq_one_letter_code
_entity_poly.pdbx_strand_id
1 'polypeptide(L)'
;PPAALPTPDEETTRAVIAAHHAAVKVLRDRHPGILVGWTVANQVYQALPGAEQVTADYRYPREDVFIEAARGDDWIGVQSYTRTKIAETGPVPAPDDAERTLTQWEYYPAAVGHALRHTADVIGDGTPLIVTENGIAASDDSRRVDYYTGALDEVAAAVEDGLNVQGYLAWSALDNYEWGSFAPTFGLIAVDPVTFERTAKPSAVWLGGLGRDRVLPRAAH
;
A
#
# COMPACT_ATOMS: atom_id res chain seq x y z
N PRO A 1 11.86 -8.63 0.46
CA PRO A 1 11.20 -9.94 0.69
C PRO A 1 12.03 -11.09 0.07
N PRO A 2 11.89 -12.36 0.49
CA PRO A 2 12.45 -13.48 -0.27
C PRO A 2 11.98 -13.38 -1.72
N ALA A 3 12.87 -13.69 -2.67
CA ALA A 3 12.74 -13.27 -4.06
C ALA A 3 11.40 -13.65 -4.70
N ALA A 4 10.77 -14.77 -4.33
CA ALA A 4 9.46 -15.17 -4.86
C ALA A 4 8.46 -15.50 -3.75
N LEU A 5 7.27 -14.88 -3.81
CA LEU A 5 6.10 -15.39 -3.12
C LEU A 5 5.54 -16.57 -3.92
N PRO A 6 5.05 -17.64 -3.25
CA PRO A 6 4.41 -18.73 -3.97
C PRO A 6 3.26 -18.20 -4.84
N THR A 7 3.01 -18.87 -5.97
CA THR A 7 1.83 -18.56 -6.78
C THR A 7 0.58 -18.77 -5.92
N PRO A 8 -0.33 -17.78 -5.85
CA PRO A 8 -1.57 -17.92 -5.11
C PRO A 8 -2.40 -19.11 -5.61
N ASP A 9 -3.04 -19.81 -4.68
CA ASP A 9 -3.94 -20.92 -4.99
C ASP A 9 -5.24 -20.41 -5.63
N GLU A 10 -5.60 -20.93 -6.80
CA GLU A 10 -6.75 -20.45 -7.59
C GLU A 10 -8.10 -20.69 -6.91
N GLU A 11 -8.23 -21.77 -6.14
CA GLU A 11 -9.46 -22.05 -5.39
C GLU A 11 -9.64 -21.03 -4.28
N THR A 12 -8.58 -20.74 -3.54
CA THR A 12 -8.55 -19.71 -2.49
C THR A 12 -8.85 -18.33 -3.06
N THR A 13 -8.21 -17.95 -4.18
CA THR A 13 -8.46 -16.67 -4.85
C THR A 13 -9.94 -16.52 -5.24
N ARG A 14 -10.53 -17.54 -5.87
CA ARG A 14 -11.96 -17.52 -6.23
C ARG A 14 -12.86 -17.46 -5.01
N ALA A 15 -12.53 -18.18 -3.94
CA ALA A 15 -13.32 -18.18 -2.71
C ALA A 15 -13.32 -16.81 -2.03
N VAL A 16 -12.17 -16.12 -1.98
CA VAL A 16 -12.06 -14.77 -1.41
C VAL A 16 -12.85 -13.76 -2.25
N ILE A 17 -12.75 -13.81 -3.58
CA ILE A 17 -13.54 -12.96 -4.47
C ILE A 17 -15.05 -13.18 -4.29
N ALA A 18 -15.48 -14.45 -4.26
CA ALA A 18 -16.89 -14.78 -4.04
C ALA A 18 -17.39 -14.28 -2.68
N ALA A 19 -16.56 -14.37 -1.63
CA ALA A 19 -16.88 -13.85 -0.31
C ALA A 19 -17.04 -12.32 -0.30
N HIS A 20 -16.15 -11.59 -0.99
CA HIS A 20 -16.26 -10.14 -1.16
C HIS A 20 -17.59 -9.76 -1.83
N HIS A 21 -17.90 -10.34 -3.00
CA HIS A 21 -19.15 -10.02 -3.71
C HIS A 21 -20.40 -10.37 -2.90
N ALA A 22 -20.39 -11.48 -2.17
CA ALA A 22 -21.48 -11.84 -1.28
C ALA A 22 -21.66 -10.82 -0.14
N ALA A 23 -20.55 -10.34 0.46
CA ALA A 23 -20.58 -9.31 1.49
C ALA A 23 -21.10 -7.96 0.94
N VAL A 24 -20.60 -7.52 -0.22
CA VAL A 24 -21.07 -6.31 -0.93
C VAL A 24 -22.57 -6.39 -1.16
N LYS A 25 -23.08 -7.53 -1.65
CA LYS A 25 -24.51 -7.73 -1.86
C LYS A 25 -25.31 -7.57 -0.56
N VAL A 26 -24.88 -8.23 0.52
CA VAL A 26 -25.58 -8.14 1.82
C VAL A 26 -25.58 -6.71 2.35
N LEU A 27 -24.45 -5.99 2.24
CA LEU A 27 -24.34 -4.60 2.69
C LEU A 27 -25.25 -3.68 1.87
N ARG A 28 -25.25 -3.80 0.54
CA ARG A 28 -26.11 -2.99 -0.34
C ARG A 28 -27.59 -3.26 -0.11
N ASP A 29 -27.99 -4.50 0.13
CA ASP A 29 -29.38 -4.87 0.40
C ASP A 29 -29.89 -4.31 1.74
N ARG A 30 -29.03 -4.26 2.78
CA ARG A 30 -29.44 -3.86 4.15
C ARG A 30 -29.15 -2.40 4.47
N HIS A 31 -28.14 -1.82 3.83
CA HIS A 31 -27.59 -0.50 4.12
C HIS A 31 -27.20 0.23 2.82
N PRO A 32 -28.16 0.61 1.97
CA PRO A 32 -27.88 1.17 0.63
C PRO A 32 -27.10 2.49 0.62
N GLY A 33 -26.92 3.14 1.79
CA GLY A 33 -26.11 4.36 1.92
C GLY A 33 -24.67 4.14 2.38
N ILE A 34 -24.25 2.91 2.68
CA ILE A 34 -22.86 2.61 3.05
C ILE A 34 -22.07 2.37 1.77
N LEU A 35 -20.96 3.10 1.62
CA LEU A 35 -20.00 2.89 0.54
C LEU A 35 -19.13 1.66 0.86
N VAL A 36 -19.02 0.72 -0.08
CA VAL A 36 -18.27 -0.52 0.07
C VAL A 36 -17.12 -0.54 -0.93
N GLY A 37 -15.99 -1.07 -0.51
CA GLY A 37 -14.80 -1.22 -1.34
C GLY A 37 -13.89 -2.33 -0.85
N TRP A 38 -12.84 -2.60 -1.61
CA TRP A 38 -11.86 -3.63 -1.31
C TRP A 38 -10.45 -3.01 -1.20
N THR A 39 -9.75 -3.28 -0.10
CA THR A 39 -8.33 -2.97 0.06
C THR A 39 -7.43 -4.05 -0.53
N VAL A 40 -6.61 -3.68 -1.52
CA VAL A 40 -5.69 -4.58 -2.22
C VAL A 40 -4.25 -4.31 -1.78
N ALA A 41 -3.48 -5.38 -1.56
CA ALA A 41 -2.05 -5.29 -1.27
C ALA A 41 -1.24 -5.19 -2.56
N ASN A 42 -0.85 -3.97 -2.93
CA ASN A 42 -0.08 -3.67 -4.12
C ASN A 42 1.42 -3.82 -3.84
N GLN A 43 2.06 -4.81 -4.46
CA GLN A 43 3.49 -5.10 -4.24
C GLN A 43 4.41 -4.35 -5.22
N VAL A 44 3.83 -3.64 -6.19
CA VAL A 44 4.51 -2.83 -7.20
C VAL A 44 5.56 -3.64 -7.96
N TYR A 45 5.11 -4.32 -9.02
CA TYR A 45 5.98 -5.10 -9.88
C TYR A 45 6.56 -4.25 -11.01
N GLN A 46 7.88 -4.09 -11.03
CA GLN A 46 8.60 -3.31 -12.04
C GLN A 46 9.37 -4.24 -12.99
N ALA A 47 9.00 -4.23 -14.26
CA ALA A 47 9.68 -5.01 -15.29
C ALA A 47 11.11 -4.49 -15.51
N LEU A 48 12.08 -5.40 -15.54
CA LEU A 48 13.36 -5.16 -16.20
C LEU A 48 13.17 -5.24 -17.72
N PRO A 49 14.08 -4.65 -18.52
CA PRO A 49 13.95 -4.65 -19.98
C PRO A 49 13.71 -6.06 -20.55
N GLY A 50 12.62 -6.25 -21.30
CA GLY A 50 12.24 -7.54 -21.91
C GLY A 50 11.36 -8.43 -21.04
N ALA A 51 11.12 -8.07 -19.77
CA ALA A 51 10.33 -8.87 -18.83
C ALA A 51 8.87 -8.40 -18.69
N GLU A 52 8.34 -7.59 -19.60
CA GLU A 52 7.02 -6.97 -19.48
C GLU A 52 5.90 -8.01 -19.37
N GLN A 53 5.90 -9.03 -20.24
CA GLN A 53 4.90 -10.11 -20.18
C GLN A 53 5.06 -10.96 -18.91
N VAL A 54 6.30 -11.32 -18.54
CA VAL A 54 6.57 -12.09 -17.31
C VAL A 54 6.10 -11.33 -16.08
N THR A 55 6.25 -10.00 -16.08
CA THR A 55 5.77 -9.11 -15.01
C THR A 55 4.24 -9.12 -14.93
N ALA A 56 3.55 -9.01 -16.06
CA ALA A 56 2.09 -9.06 -16.11
C ALA A 56 1.56 -10.41 -15.61
N ASP A 57 2.14 -11.52 -16.07
CA ASP A 57 1.76 -12.88 -15.66
C ASP A 57 2.04 -13.12 -14.17
N TYR A 58 3.12 -12.56 -13.63
CA TYR A 58 3.46 -12.67 -12.21
C TYR A 58 2.52 -11.83 -11.33
N ARG A 59 2.16 -10.63 -11.79
CA ARG A 59 1.31 -9.69 -11.04
C ARG A 59 -0.15 -10.15 -11.01
N TYR A 60 -0.68 -10.65 -12.11
CA TYR A 60 -2.11 -10.93 -12.26
C TYR A 60 -2.73 -11.73 -11.11
N PRO A 61 -2.23 -12.93 -10.75
CA PRO A 61 -2.85 -13.74 -9.70
C PRO A 61 -2.65 -13.16 -8.28
N ARG A 62 -1.81 -12.14 -8.11
CA ARG A 62 -1.44 -11.55 -6.82
C ARG A 62 -2.14 -10.23 -6.54
N GLU A 63 -2.42 -9.45 -7.58
CA GLU A 63 -2.89 -8.07 -7.47
C GLU A 63 -4.05 -7.79 -8.44
N ASP A 64 -3.84 -7.95 -9.75
CA ASP A 64 -4.80 -7.49 -10.77
C ASP A 64 -6.14 -8.23 -10.67
N VAL A 65 -6.13 -9.54 -10.38
CA VAL A 65 -7.37 -10.33 -10.24
C VAL A 65 -8.31 -9.76 -9.16
N PHE A 66 -7.77 -9.16 -8.10
CA PHE A 66 -8.55 -8.56 -7.01
C PHE A 66 -9.01 -7.15 -7.36
N ILE A 67 -8.18 -6.37 -8.08
CA ILE A 67 -8.57 -5.06 -8.60
C ILE A 67 -9.71 -5.23 -9.62
N GLU A 68 -9.60 -6.19 -10.54
CA GLU A 68 -10.67 -6.50 -11.50
C GLU A 68 -11.95 -6.93 -10.81
N ALA A 69 -11.84 -7.74 -9.75
CA ALA A 69 -12.98 -8.20 -8.96
C ALA A 69 -13.68 -7.05 -8.18
N ALA A 70 -12.97 -5.97 -7.87
CA ALA A 70 -13.53 -4.79 -7.20
C ALA A 70 -14.27 -3.84 -8.17
N ARG A 71 -14.31 -4.11 -9.47
CA ARG A 71 -15.06 -3.27 -10.43
C ARG A 71 -16.54 -3.20 -10.03
N GLY A 72 -17.04 -1.98 -9.89
CA GLY A 72 -18.42 -1.71 -9.46
C GLY A 72 -18.59 -1.54 -7.94
N ASP A 73 -17.51 -1.64 -7.16
CA ASP A 73 -17.46 -1.12 -5.80
C ASP A 73 -17.47 0.41 -5.79
N ASP A 74 -17.77 1.00 -4.63
CA ASP A 74 -17.89 2.45 -4.46
C ASP A 74 -16.52 3.15 -4.33
N TRP A 75 -15.48 2.41 -3.95
CA TRP A 75 -14.09 2.84 -3.85
C TRP A 75 -13.15 1.63 -3.88
N ILE A 76 -11.86 1.84 -4.15
CA ILE A 76 -10.82 0.82 -4.05
C ILE A 76 -9.68 1.28 -3.14
N GLY A 77 -9.24 0.40 -2.25
CA GLY A 77 -8.14 0.64 -1.34
C GLY A 77 -6.81 0.17 -1.92
N VAL A 78 -5.79 1.01 -1.80
CA VAL A 78 -4.41 0.76 -2.23
C VAL A 78 -3.54 0.60 -0.99
N GLN A 79 -2.83 -0.51 -0.87
CA GLN A 79 -1.84 -0.73 0.19
C GLN A 79 -0.47 -0.95 -0.46
N SER A 80 0.49 -0.07 -0.24
CA SER A 80 1.79 -0.14 -0.91
C SER A 80 2.90 0.30 0.02
N TYR A 81 4.07 -0.32 -0.09
CA TYR A 81 5.18 -0.13 0.85
C TYR A 81 6.55 -0.12 0.18
N THR A 82 6.74 -0.99 -0.81
CA THR A 82 8.01 -1.25 -1.48
C THR A 82 7.73 -1.74 -2.91
N ARG A 83 8.76 -2.17 -3.63
CA ARG A 83 8.65 -2.75 -4.97
C ARG A 83 9.25 -4.15 -5.06
N THR A 84 8.90 -4.85 -6.13
CA THR A 84 9.59 -6.06 -6.60
C THR A 84 9.97 -5.89 -8.06
N LYS A 85 11.24 -6.10 -8.40
CA LYS A 85 11.68 -6.10 -9.81
C LYS A 85 11.51 -7.50 -10.41
N ILE A 86 11.08 -7.56 -11.67
CA ILE A 86 10.87 -8.81 -12.40
C ILE A 86 11.82 -8.88 -13.60
N ALA A 87 12.64 -9.92 -13.66
CA ALA A 87 13.43 -10.30 -14.82
C ALA A 87 12.67 -11.33 -15.68
N GLU A 88 13.20 -11.69 -16.85
CA GLU A 88 12.65 -12.80 -17.65
C GLU A 88 12.60 -14.13 -16.89
N THR A 89 13.49 -14.30 -15.90
CA THR A 89 13.54 -15.48 -15.02
C THR A 89 12.61 -15.38 -13.81
N GLY A 90 11.84 -14.30 -13.68
CA GLY A 90 10.94 -14.05 -12.57
C GLY A 90 11.45 -12.96 -11.60
N PRO A 91 10.92 -12.91 -10.38
CA PRO A 91 11.22 -11.84 -9.44
C PRO A 91 12.67 -11.92 -8.94
N VAL A 92 13.33 -10.76 -8.85
CA VAL A 92 14.71 -10.65 -8.38
C VAL A 92 14.76 -9.90 -7.05
N PRO A 93 15.67 -10.29 -6.14
CA PRO A 93 15.83 -9.58 -4.87
C PRO A 93 16.30 -8.14 -5.11
N ALA A 94 15.98 -7.25 -4.17
CA ALA A 94 16.61 -5.94 -4.12
C ALA A 94 18.15 -6.08 -4.01
N PRO A 95 18.93 -5.21 -4.67
CA PRO A 95 20.40 -5.22 -4.58
C PRO A 95 20.92 -5.27 -3.14
N ASP A 96 22.11 -5.82 -2.94
CA ASP A 96 22.70 -5.94 -1.61
C ASP A 96 23.03 -4.57 -1.00
N ASP A 97 23.31 -3.57 -1.84
CA ASP A 97 23.58 -2.18 -1.48
C ASP A 97 22.33 -1.30 -1.40
N ALA A 98 21.14 -1.85 -1.67
CA ALA A 98 19.89 -1.12 -1.51
C ALA A 98 19.65 -0.81 -0.03
N GLU A 99 19.17 0.40 0.26
CA GLU A 99 18.74 0.76 1.61
C GLU A 99 17.54 -0.11 2.03
N ARG A 100 17.54 -0.60 3.27
CA ARG A 100 16.53 -1.52 3.79
C ARG A 100 15.83 -1.00 5.05
N THR A 101 14.53 -1.28 5.13
CA THR A 101 13.71 -1.07 6.33
C THR A 101 14.02 -2.11 7.42
N LEU A 102 13.44 -1.97 8.62
CA LEU A 102 13.53 -3.03 9.65
C LEU A 102 12.93 -4.36 9.19
N THR A 103 11.96 -4.33 8.26
CA THR A 103 11.38 -5.53 7.63
C THR A 103 12.23 -6.09 6.48
N GLN A 104 13.44 -5.55 6.26
CA GLN A 104 14.35 -5.94 5.18
C GLN A 104 13.80 -5.70 3.77
N TRP A 105 12.81 -4.81 3.65
CA TRP A 105 12.27 -4.36 2.37
C TRP A 105 13.12 -3.22 1.81
N GLU A 106 13.16 -3.08 0.49
CA GLU A 106 13.81 -1.92 -0.14
C GLU A 106 13.10 -0.64 0.33
N TYR A 107 13.87 0.35 0.77
CA TYR A 107 13.37 1.69 1.05
C TYR A 107 12.93 2.34 -0.27
N TYR A 108 11.61 2.40 -0.50
CA TYR A 108 11.07 2.84 -1.78
C TYR A 108 9.73 3.59 -1.63
N PRO A 109 9.74 4.85 -1.16
CA PRO A 109 8.51 5.63 -0.97
C PRO A 109 7.70 5.84 -2.26
N ALA A 110 8.36 5.81 -3.43
CA ALA A 110 7.70 5.89 -4.75
C ALA A 110 6.73 4.75 -5.06
N ALA A 111 6.76 3.65 -4.28
CA ALA A 111 5.85 2.52 -4.44
C ALA A 111 4.37 2.95 -4.46
N VAL A 112 3.96 3.89 -3.60
CA VAL A 112 2.55 4.31 -3.50
C VAL A 112 2.06 5.00 -4.78
N GLY A 113 2.89 5.86 -5.39
CA GLY A 113 2.55 6.52 -6.65
C GLY A 113 2.41 5.55 -7.82
N HIS A 114 3.26 4.52 -7.88
CA HIS A 114 3.13 3.45 -8.87
C HIS A 114 1.88 2.60 -8.64
N ALA A 115 1.59 2.25 -7.39
CA ALA A 115 0.41 1.46 -7.03
C ALA A 115 -0.90 2.19 -7.36
N LEU A 116 -0.98 3.50 -7.11
CA LEU A 116 -2.14 4.33 -7.46
C LEU A 116 -2.40 4.33 -8.96
N ARG A 117 -1.37 4.57 -9.78
CA ARG A 117 -1.48 4.60 -11.25
C ARG A 117 -1.87 3.25 -11.82
N HIS A 118 -1.19 2.18 -11.39
CA HIS A 118 -1.53 0.83 -11.82
C HIS A 118 -2.96 0.43 -11.41
N THR A 119 -3.37 0.76 -10.19
CA THR A 119 -4.74 0.48 -9.73
C THR A 119 -5.77 1.22 -10.57
N ALA A 120 -5.55 2.51 -10.86
CA ALA A 120 -6.40 3.32 -11.71
C ALA A 120 -6.52 2.73 -13.13
N ASP A 121 -5.40 2.31 -13.73
CA ASP A 121 -5.36 1.69 -15.05
C ASP A 121 -6.21 0.40 -15.13
N VAL A 122 -6.19 -0.44 -14.08
CA VAL A 122 -6.89 -1.73 -14.07
C VAL A 122 -8.37 -1.59 -13.66
N ILE A 123 -8.66 -0.77 -12.65
CA ILE A 123 -10.03 -0.58 -12.13
C ILE A 123 -10.90 0.24 -13.09
N GLY A 124 -10.27 1.14 -13.85
CA GLY A 124 -10.93 2.09 -14.75
C GLY A 124 -11.15 3.47 -14.11
N ASP A 125 -11.24 4.48 -14.98
CA ASP A 125 -11.29 5.89 -14.58
C ASP A 125 -12.46 6.21 -13.63
N GLY A 126 -12.19 7.13 -12.69
CA GLY A 126 -13.20 7.74 -11.83
C GLY A 126 -13.51 6.96 -10.54
N THR A 127 -13.10 5.69 -10.42
CA THR A 127 -13.24 4.96 -9.15
C THR A 127 -12.41 5.66 -8.06
N PRO A 128 -13.02 6.05 -6.92
CA PRO A 128 -12.27 6.65 -5.82
C PRO A 128 -11.17 5.73 -5.29
N LEU A 129 -9.94 6.22 -5.25
CA LEU A 129 -8.80 5.52 -4.68
C LEU A 129 -8.54 6.01 -3.25
N ILE A 130 -8.32 5.09 -2.32
CA ILE A 130 -7.92 5.43 -0.95
C ILE A 130 -6.63 4.68 -0.67
N VAL A 131 -5.54 5.38 -0.31
CA VAL A 131 -4.36 4.69 0.23
C VAL A 131 -4.74 4.21 1.63
N THR A 132 -5.11 2.94 1.74
CA THR A 132 -5.61 2.36 2.99
C THR A 132 -4.50 1.92 3.93
N GLU A 133 -3.30 1.66 3.38
CA GLU A 133 -2.09 1.49 4.15
C GLU A 133 -0.86 1.96 3.37
N ASN A 134 0.00 2.73 4.04
CA ASN A 134 1.36 3.04 3.61
C ASN A 134 2.19 3.42 4.84
N GLY A 135 3.46 3.02 4.86
CA GLY A 135 4.34 3.34 5.99
C GLY A 135 5.68 2.63 5.93
N ILE A 136 6.44 2.74 7.01
CA ILE A 136 7.77 2.14 7.13
C ILE A 136 8.02 1.63 8.55
N ALA A 137 8.60 0.42 8.63
CA ALA A 137 9.21 -0.06 9.87
C ALA A 137 10.60 0.56 10.04
N ALA A 138 10.74 1.45 11.02
CA ALA A 138 11.98 2.20 11.28
C ALA A 138 12.18 2.44 12.77
N SER A 139 13.41 2.21 13.25
CA SER A 139 13.81 2.51 14.63
C SER A 139 14.04 4.01 14.83
N ASP A 140 14.53 4.69 13.80
CA ASP A 140 14.67 6.14 13.76
C ASP A 140 13.42 6.77 13.13
N ASP A 141 12.71 7.58 13.91
CA ASP A 141 11.49 8.24 13.47
C ASP A 141 11.74 9.36 12.44
N SER A 142 12.98 9.88 12.33
CA SER A 142 13.34 10.81 11.26
C SER A 142 13.25 10.16 9.88
N ARG A 143 13.59 8.87 9.77
CA ARG A 143 13.41 8.07 8.54
C ARG A 143 11.93 7.84 8.22
N ARG A 144 11.07 7.77 9.23
CA ARG A 144 9.62 7.68 9.04
C ARG A 144 9.05 8.97 8.45
N VAL A 145 9.52 10.13 8.92
CA VAL A 145 9.17 11.44 8.31
C VAL A 145 9.68 11.55 6.88
N ASP A 146 10.92 11.15 6.61
CA ASP A 146 11.50 11.14 5.26
C ASP A 146 10.67 10.27 4.30
N TYR A 147 10.32 9.05 4.73
CA TYR A 147 9.51 8.13 3.94
C TYR A 147 8.15 8.73 3.60
N TYR A 148 7.44 9.26 4.61
CA TYR A 148 6.13 9.87 4.38
C TYR A 148 6.21 11.15 3.53
N THR A 149 7.31 11.89 3.60
CA THR A 149 7.52 13.06 2.74
C THR A 149 7.56 12.64 1.28
N GLY A 150 8.36 11.61 0.94
CA GLY A 150 8.43 11.08 -0.42
C GLY A 150 7.15 10.39 -0.87
N ALA A 151 6.52 9.59 0.00
CA ALA A 151 5.28 8.89 -0.34
C ALA A 151 4.11 9.86 -0.60
N LEU A 152 3.98 10.92 0.22
CA LEU A 152 2.94 11.92 0.02
C LEU A 152 3.22 12.87 -1.15
N ASP A 153 4.49 13.10 -1.51
CA ASP A 153 4.86 13.78 -2.77
C ASP A 153 4.35 13.00 -4.00
N GLU A 154 4.43 11.67 -3.95
CA GLU A 154 3.94 10.78 -5.00
C GLU A 154 2.40 10.70 -5.04
N VAL A 155 1.74 10.76 -3.87
CA VAL A 155 0.28 10.92 -3.79
C VAL A 155 -0.13 12.27 -4.38
N ALA A 156 0.59 13.35 -4.08
CA ALA A 156 0.33 14.68 -4.65
C ALA A 156 0.48 14.65 -6.18
N ALA A 157 1.55 14.05 -6.69
CA ALA A 157 1.76 13.87 -8.13
C ALA A 157 0.62 13.05 -8.79
N ALA A 158 0.14 11.99 -8.15
CA ALA A 158 -1.00 11.22 -8.65
C ALA A 158 -2.29 12.06 -8.73
N VAL A 159 -2.54 12.92 -7.75
CA VAL A 159 -3.66 13.87 -7.77
C VAL A 159 -3.49 14.91 -8.89
N GLU A 160 -2.27 15.42 -9.10
CA GLU A 160 -1.93 16.34 -10.20
C GLU A 160 -2.15 15.70 -11.58
N ASP A 161 -1.85 14.39 -11.70
CA ASP A 161 -2.09 13.59 -12.91
C ASP A 161 -3.59 13.31 -13.16
N GLY A 162 -4.48 13.72 -12.24
CA GLY A 162 -5.93 13.61 -12.38
C GLY A 162 -6.55 12.35 -11.77
N LEU A 163 -5.80 11.55 -11.01
CA LEU A 163 -6.36 10.39 -10.32
C LEU A 163 -7.31 10.82 -9.20
N ASN A 164 -8.40 10.07 -9.03
CA ASN A 164 -9.43 10.32 -8.02
C ASN A 164 -9.00 9.82 -6.62
N VAL A 165 -7.90 10.35 -6.07
CA VAL A 165 -7.41 9.96 -4.74
C VAL A 165 -8.18 10.71 -3.65
N GLN A 166 -8.91 9.98 -2.81
CA GLN A 166 -9.82 10.53 -1.81
C GLN A 166 -9.31 10.42 -0.36
N GLY A 167 -8.21 9.69 -0.13
CA GLY A 167 -7.69 9.55 1.22
C GLY A 167 -6.34 8.87 1.30
N TYR A 168 -5.69 9.11 2.43
CA TYR A 168 -4.41 8.50 2.80
C TYR A 168 -4.44 8.10 4.28
N LEU A 169 -4.17 6.83 4.55
CA LEU A 169 -4.15 6.23 5.88
C LEU A 169 -2.75 5.65 6.14
N ALA A 170 -2.05 6.24 7.11
CA ALA A 170 -0.75 5.75 7.52
C ALA A 170 -0.87 4.41 8.28
N TRP A 171 -0.08 3.42 7.87
CA TRP A 171 0.16 2.22 8.65
C TRP A 171 1.35 2.45 9.59
N SER A 172 1.16 2.53 10.90
CA SER A 172 -0.09 2.37 11.65
C SER A 172 -0.24 3.45 12.72
N ALA A 173 -1.38 3.48 13.41
CA ALA A 173 -1.55 4.38 14.54
C ALA A 173 -0.60 4.02 15.68
N LEU A 174 -0.55 2.74 16.10
CA LEU A 174 0.23 2.25 17.23
C LEU A 174 1.30 1.26 16.76
N ASP A 175 2.46 1.26 17.41
CA ASP A 175 3.36 0.11 17.34
C ASP A 175 2.58 -1.14 17.78
N ASN A 176 2.52 -2.12 16.88
CA ASN A 176 1.64 -3.27 16.99
C ASN A 176 2.41 -4.58 16.77
N TYR A 177 1.70 -5.70 16.87
CA TYR A 177 2.28 -7.01 16.61
C TYR A 177 2.38 -7.24 15.10
N GLU A 178 3.59 -7.13 14.56
CA GLU A 178 3.87 -7.32 13.15
C GLU A 178 4.04 -8.82 12.84
N TRP A 179 2.90 -9.53 12.84
CA TRP A 179 2.71 -10.87 12.29
C TRP A 179 3.79 -11.91 12.65
N GLY A 180 4.28 -11.88 13.89
CA GLY A 180 5.35 -12.77 14.35
C GLY A 180 6.31 -12.10 15.34
N SER A 181 6.38 -10.78 15.33
CA SER A 181 7.32 -10.02 16.16
C SER A 181 6.80 -8.62 16.52
N PHE A 182 7.25 -8.09 17.66
CA PHE A 182 7.10 -6.68 18.02
C PHE A 182 8.33 -5.84 17.64
N ALA A 183 9.36 -6.46 17.05
CA ALA A 183 10.61 -5.75 16.73
C ALA A 183 10.45 -4.73 15.58
N PRO A 184 9.74 -5.03 14.47
CA PRO A 184 9.43 -4.03 13.47
C PRO A 184 8.35 -3.08 14.00
N THR A 185 8.62 -1.78 13.97
CA THR A 185 7.68 -0.76 14.48
C THR A 185 7.26 0.18 13.35
N PHE A 186 6.00 0.07 12.92
CA PHE A 186 5.39 0.94 11.90
C PHE A 186 4.70 2.17 12.50
N GLY A 187 4.29 2.07 13.76
CA GLY A 187 3.35 3.00 14.38
C GLY A 187 3.85 4.43 14.44
N LEU A 188 2.93 5.38 14.27
CA LEU A 188 3.12 6.79 14.59
C LEU A 188 3.19 7.03 16.11
N ILE A 189 2.64 6.11 16.90
CA ILE A 189 2.60 6.17 18.37
C ILE A 189 3.33 4.94 18.91
N ALA A 190 4.39 5.17 19.68
CA ALA A 190 5.10 4.11 20.38
C ALA A 190 4.23 3.54 21.50
N VAL A 191 4.36 2.24 21.75
CA VAL A 191 3.70 1.54 22.85
C VAL A 191 4.77 0.85 23.71
N ASP A 192 4.82 1.17 25.01
CA ASP A 192 5.63 0.41 25.95
C ASP A 192 4.98 -0.97 26.19
N PRO A 193 5.68 -2.09 25.93
CA PRO A 193 5.07 -3.42 25.99
C PRO A 193 4.83 -3.94 27.42
N VAL A 194 5.33 -3.24 28.44
CA VAL A 194 5.16 -3.59 29.86
C VAL A 194 4.09 -2.71 30.50
N THR A 195 4.16 -1.40 30.30
CA THR A 195 3.28 -0.42 30.95
C THR A 195 2.07 -0.04 30.08
N PHE A 196 2.10 -0.34 28.78
CA PHE A 196 1.13 0.12 27.77
C PHE A 196 1.03 1.65 27.64
N GLU A 197 2.03 2.38 28.13
CA GLU A 197 2.15 3.81 27.88
C GLU A 197 2.28 4.07 26.38
N ARG A 198 1.66 5.17 25.93
CA ARG A 198 1.59 5.55 24.51
C ARG A 198 2.26 6.90 24.32
N THR A 199 3.27 6.94 23.45
CA THR A 199 4.03 8.17 23.17
C THR A 199 3.94 8.50 21.69
N ALA A 200 3.34 9.64 21.36
CA ALA A 200 3.33 10.13 19.98
C ALA A 200 4.76 10.40 19.51
N LYS A 201 5.15 9.80 18.37
CA LYS A 201 6.45 10.03 17.75
C LYS A 201 6.44 11.36 16.97
N PRO A 202 7.60 11.97 16.69
CA PRO A 202 7.69 13.18 15.85
C PRO A 202 6.90 13.08 14.53
N SER A 203 6.90 11.92 13.89
CA SER A 203 6.13 11.61 12.67
C SER A 203 4.62 11.74 12.85
N ALA A 204 4.07 11.43 14.02
CA ALA A 204 2.65 11.65 14.34
C ALA A 204 2.32 13.14 14.33
N VAL A 205 3.19 13.96 14.93
CA VAL A 205 3.02 15.42 14.98
C VAL A 205 3.16 16.02 13.58
N TRP A 206 4.15 15.57 12.82
CA TRP A 206 4.41 16.02 11.46
C TRP A 206 3.24 15.68 10.52
N LEU A 207 2.82 14.41 10.45
CA LEU A 207 1.72 13.97 9.58
C LEU A 207 0.39 14.61 10.01
N GLY A 208 0.16 14.72 11.33
CA GLY A 208 -1.01 15.42 11.88
C GLY A 208 -1.02 16.92 11.55
N GLY A 209 0.15 17.54 11.36
CA GLY A 209 0.28 18.90 10.84
C GLY A 209 -0.28 19.02 9.42
N LEU A 210 0.18 18.16 8.51
CA LEU A 210 -0.30 18.14 7.12
C LEU A 210 -1.82 17.94 7.02
N GLY A 211 -2.38 17.05 7.85
CA GLY A 211 -3.83 16.82 7.89
C GLY A 211 -4.65 18.02 8.39
N ARG A 212 -4.11 18.80 9.35
CA ARG A 212 -4.75 20.04 9.83
C ARG A 212 -4.68 21.16 8.78
N ASP A 213 -3.52 21.30 8.16
CA ASP A 213 -3.26 22.38 7.21
C ASP A 213 -3.86 22.07 5.83
N ARG A 214 -4.19 20.79 5.57
CA ARG A 214 -4.70 20.26 4.30
C ARG A 214 -3.77 20.53 3.13
N VAL A 215 -2.47 20.37 3.38
CA VAL A 215 -1.40 20.56 2.38
C VAL A 215 -0.63 19.26 2.25
N LEU A 216 -0.51 18.76 1.01
CA LEU A 216 0.43 17.69 0.70
C LEU A 216 1.82 18.29 0.46
N PRO A 217 2.90 17.63 0.91
CA PRO A 217 4.24 18.01 0.51
C PRO A 217 4.35 17.85 -1.02
N ARG A 218 4.90 18.87 -1.69
CA ARG A 218 5.27 18.78 -3.10
C ARG A 218 6.70 19.28 -3.27
N ALA A 219 7.58 18.43 -3.79
CA ALA A 219 8.92 18.85 -4.17
C ALA A 219 8.82 19.81 -5.38
N ALA A 220 9.58 20.90 -5.37
CA ALA A 220 9.73 21.74 -6.55
C ALA A 220 10.59 20.95 -7.57
N HIS A 221 9.96 20.50 -8.66
CA HIS A 221 10.64 19.85 -9.80
C HIS A 221 11.11 20.87 -10.82
#